data_AF-A0A7Z0EBA9-F1
#
_entry.id   AF-A0A7Z0EBA9-F1
#
_cell.length_a   1.000
_cell.length_b   1.000
_cell.length_c   1.000
_cell.angle_alpha   90.00
_cell.angle_beta   90.00
_cell.angle_gamma   90.00
#
_symmetry.space_group_name_H-M   'P 1'
#
loop_
_entity.id
_entity.type
_entity.pdbx_description
1 polymer ?
#
loop_
_entity_poly.entity_id
_entity_poly.type
_entity_poly.pdbx_seq_one_letter_code
_entity_poly.pdbx_strand_id
1 'polypeptide(L)'
;MNTSQPQGPLGDELTNLGIGVLLGAAMLALVLRVAGAVAAWATGIAQPVGGAASGISVLANPGNPSLALQAPGLNPLAYWLTAGVLVGGVSAAAILVWRMLRDSGRGAKPDPLRIPGIATRTDVTRAASHKALMKRATHLRPSLTHASPGDIGYRIGHSRGTAVWASVEDSILVIGPPRSGKGAHIVINAILDAPGPVITTSTRPDNLTTTLRARQRLGPVAVFDPQQLAAGIPVGLRWSPIRGCEDPLTAMIRAAGLAAGTGLAAGGVDGGGFWEAKTRTALQALLHAAALGRCPPIELFRWTLDPTAAHDAVAILLSTPAAASGWADSLQAMLEADPRTRDSIWQGVSLALSALADPRVMDAVSPGDGEGFDPEEFLHSHGTLYLLATGAGANNSAALVSAFVEDLVETARRMAARSAGARLDPPLLLALDEIGNLGRCQRSWRRAAARVSRRCRCCSRSRRRALNGATMQLAPSGTHRSSRSFSAAHPTRATCRTSRRSSASAMKPPTRQRSVIAAPVHRNARSAVSRSCRPTRSAPSHSAPASSCSARPHPSSHACACGPSAPTPKSS
;
A
#
# COMPACT_ATOMS: atom_id res chain seq x y z
N MET A 1 -22.63 8.00 -11.87
CA MET A 1 -23.61 8.15 -10.79
C MET A 1 -23.36 9.50 -10.15
N ASN A 2 -24.27 10.46 -10.32
CA ASN A 2 -24.10 11.78 -9.73
C ASN A 2 -24.78 11.76 -8.36
N THR A 3 -24.03 12.07 -7.30
CA THR A 3 -24.58 12.18 -5.95
C THR A 3 -25.30 13.51 -5.82
N SER A 4 -26.63 13.47 -5.72
CA SER A 4 -27.46 14.62 -5.37
C SER A 4 -26.95 15.23 -4.06
N GLN A 5 -26.67 16.53 -4.02
CA GLN A 5 -26.57 17.23 -2.74
C GLN A 5 -27.96 17.30 -2.11
N PRO A 6 -28.10 17.13 -0.79
CA PRO A 6 -29.37 17.40 -0.11
C PRO A 6 -29.67 18.89 -0.19
N GLN A 7 -30.82 19.24 -0.77
CA GLN A 7 -31.35 20.60 -0.65
C GLN A 7 -31.73 20.83 0.82
N GLY A 8 -31.21 21.89 1.42
CA GLY A 8 -31.61 22.29 2.78
C GLY A 8 -33.08 22.72 2.81
N PRO A 9 -33.79 22.55 3.94
CA PRO A 9 -35.17 22.98 4.06
C PRO A 9 -35.26 24.51 4.00
N LEU A 10 -35.80 25.04 2.90
CA LEU A 10 -36.04 26.47 2.67
C LEU A 10 -36.83 27.16 3.81
N GLY A 11 -37.60 26.38 4.59
CA GLY A 11 -38.32 26.86 5.77
C GLY A 11 -37.41 27.39 6.89
N ASP A 12 -36.21 26.83 7.09
CA ASP A 12 -35.31 27.25 8.17
C ASP A 12 -34.69 28.62 7.88
N GLU A 13 -34.27 28.88 6.64
CA GLU A 13 -33.73 30.19 6.25
C GLU A 13 -34.81 31.28 6.29
N LEU A 14 -36.02 30.99 5.79
CA LEU A 14 -37.15 31.93 5.84
C LEU A 14 -37.61 32.21 7.29
N THR A 15 -37.61 31.20 8.16
CA THR A 15 -37.97 31.38 9.57
C THR A 15 -36.93 32.21 10.32
N ASN A 16 -35.62 31.94 10.11
CA ASN A 16 -34.55 32.74 10.70
C ASN A 16 -34.55 34.19 10.16
N LEU A 17 -34.84 34.40 8.88
CA LEU A 17 -35.02 35.73 8.29
C LEU A 17 -36.19 36.48 8.96
N GLY A 18 -37.35 35.83 9.10
CA GLY A 18 -38.53 36.41 9.75
C GLY A 18 -38.29 36.81 11.21
N ILE A 19 -37.65 35.93 11.99
CA ILE A 19 -37.24 36.23 13.38
C ILE A 19 -36.25 37.40 13.42
N GLY A 20 -35.27 37.42 12.52
CA GLY A 20 -34.29 38.52 12.41
C GLY A 20 -34.95 39.88 12.11
N VAL A 21 -35.91 39.92 11.19
CA VAL A 21 -36.68 41.13 10.85
C VAL A 21 -37.53 41.59 12.04
N LEU A 22 -38.23 40.69 12.73
CA LEU A 22 -39.04 41.01 13.90
C LEU A 22 -38.20 41.57 15.06
N LEU A 23 -37.06 40.95 15.37
CA LEU A 23 -36.13 41.43 16.40
C LEU A 23 -35.50 42.77 16.02
N GLY A 24 -35.13 42.96 14.75
CA GLY A 24 -34.62 44.24 14.24
C GLY A 24 -35.63 45.38 14.34
N ALA A 25 -36.89 45.11 13.98
CA ALA A 25 -37.98 46.09 14.11
C ALA A 25 -38.28 46.43 15.57
N ALA A 26 -38.32 45.44 16.47
CA ALA A 26 -38.52 45.67 17.90
C ALA A 26 -37.37 46.46 18.55
N MET A 27 -36.12 46.19 18.15
CA MET A 27 -34.95 46.95 18.61
C MET A 27 -34.99 48.39 18.09
N LEU A 28 -35.35 48.61 16.82
CA LEU A 28 -35.50 49.95 16.25
C LEU A 28 -36.62 50.75 16.96
N ALA A 29 -37.76 50.11 17.27
CA ALA A 29 -38.83 50.72 18.05
C ALA A 29 -38.33 51.22 19.41
N LEU A 30 -37.58 50.36 20.13
CA LEU A 30 -37.01 50.70 21.42
C LEU A 30 -35.99 51.84 21.33
N VAL A 31 -35.10 51.82 20.33
CA VAL A 31 -34.09 52.89 20.13
C VAL A 31 -34.75 54.24 19.82
N LEU A 32 -35.75 54.28 18.93
CA LEU A 32 -36.51 55.51 18.63
C LEU A 32 -37.29 56.00 19.86
N ARG A 33 -37.85 55.09 20.66
CA ARG A 33 -38.55 55.43 21.90
C ARG A 33 -37.62 55.97 22.99
N VAL A 34 -36.40 55.44 23.10
CA VAL A 34 -35.35 55.92 24.00
C VAL A 34 -34.82 57.28 23.54
N ALA A 35 -34.66 57.50 22.23
CA ALA A 35 -34.31 58.81 21.68
C ALA A 35 -35.31 59.90 22.10
N GLY A 36 -36.62 59.58 22.13
CA GLY A 36 -37.66 60.45 22.66
C GLY A 36 -37.49 60.80 24.14
N ALA A 37 -37.12 59.83 24.98
CA ALA A 37 -36.90 60.04 26.41
C ALA A 37 -35.65 60.89 26.70
N VAL A 38 -34.56 60.63 25.96
CA VAL A 38 -33.29 61.37 26.07
C VAL A 38 -33.45 62.80 25.53
N ALA A 39 -34.15 62.99 24.41
CA ALA A 39 -34.42 64.32 23.86
C ALA A 39 -35.36 65.13 24.77
N ALA A 40 -36.40 64.52 25.36
CA ALA A 40 -37.25 65.19 26.35
C ALA A 40 -36.47 65.61 27.61
N TRP A 41 -35.61 64.74 28.14
CA TRP A 41 -34.73 65.07 29.27
C TRP A 41 -33.78 66.22 28.94
N ALA A 42 -33.10 66.16 27.80
CA ALA A 42 -32.14 67.17 27.36
C ALA A 42 -32.79 68.54 26.99
N THR A 43 -34.11 68.57 26.79
CA THR A 43 -34.89 69.80 26.52
C THR A 43 -35.72 70.27 27.72
N GLY A 44 -35.66 69.58 28.87
CA GLY A 44 -36.40 69.94 30.08
C GLY A 44 -37.90 69.65 30.03
N ILE A 45 -38.34 68.77 29.13
CA ILE A 45 -39.75 68.47 28.86
C ILE A 45 -40.20 67.21 29.61
N ALA A 46 -41.48 67.13 29.95
CA ALA A 46 -42.10 65.93 30.52
C ALA A 46 -41.80 64.67 29.69
N GLN A 47 -41.50 63.57 30.37
CA GLN A 47 -41.13 62.31 29.71
C GLN A 47 -42.28 61.77 28.84
N PRO A 48 -42.00 61.20 27.65
CA PRO A 48 -43.05 60.70 26.77
C PRO A 48 -43.85 59.58 27.45
N VAL A 49 -45.17 59.57 27.27
CA VAL A 49 -46.08 58.61 27.94
C VAL A 49 -46.26 57.31 27.15
N GLY A 50 -46.10 57.35 25.82
CA GLY A 50 -46.30 56.17 24.96
C GLY A 50 -45.36 54.98 25.29
N GLY A 51 -45.81 53.75 25.04
CA GLY A 51 -45.00 52.53 25.23
C GLY A 51 -43.92 52.32 24.16
N ALA A 52 -43.19 51.20 24.20
CA ALA A 52 -42.13 50.89 23.24
C ALA A 52 -42.58 50.93 21.76
N ALA A 53 -43.84 50.55 21.48
CA ALA A 53 -44.42 50.60 20.14
C ALA A 53 -44.54 52.02 19.55
N SER A 54 -44.60 53.08 20.38
CA SER A 54 -44.69 54.46 19.87
C SER A 54 -43.40 54.98 19.24
N GLY A 55 -42.27 54.27 19.41
CA GLY A 55 -41.05 54.56 18.65
C GLY A 55 -41.20 54.31 17.15
N ILE A 56 -41.99 53.31 16.74
CA ILE A 56 -42.27 53.05 15.31
C ILE A 56 -43.29 54.05 14.74
N SER A 57 -44.31 54.47 15.51
CA SER A 57 -45.34 55.37 14.99
C SER A 57 -44.81 56.77 14.61
N VAL A 58 -43.63 57.16 15.13
CA VAL A 58 -42.91 58.36 14.66
C VAL A 58 -42.56 58.27 13.17
N LEU A 59 -42.25 57.08 12.64
CA LEU A 59 -41.92 56.89 11.22
C LEU A 59 -43.13 57.15 10.30
N ALA A 60 -44.35 57.03 10.81
CA ALA A 60 -45.56 57.34 10.06
C ALA A 60 -45.87 58.85 10.00
N ASN A 61 -45.31 59.66 10.92
CA ASN A 61 -45.52 61.11 10.99
C ASN A 61 -44.20 61.85 11.33
N PRO A 62 -43.16 61.76 10.48
CA PRO A 62 -41.79 62.17 10.84
C PRO A 62 -41.62 63.67 11.13
N GLY A 63 -42.55 64.52 10.68
CA GLY A 63 -42.55 65.95 11.00
C GLY A 63 -43.00 66.30 12.43
N ASN A 64 -43.75 65.41 13.10
CA ASN A 64 -44.32 65.67 14.44
C ASN A 64 -44.12 64.47 15.41
N PRO A 65 -42.88 64.15 15.80
CA PRO A 65 -42.59 63.06 16.76
C PRO A 65 -43.27 63.25 18.13
N SER A 66 -43.53 64.51 18.53
CA SER A 66 -44.27 64.89 19.74
C SER A 66 -45.65 64.24 19.85
N LEU A 67 -46.39 64.15 18.74
CA LEU A 67 -47.74 63.58 18.69
C LEU A 67 -47.68 62.05 18.79
N ALA A 68 -46.79 61.42 18.03
CA ALA A 68 -46.59 59.97 18.04
C ALA A 68 -46.12 59.44 19.41
N LEU A 69 -45.22 60.16 20.09
CA LEU A 69 -44.66 59.77 21.39
C LEU A 69 -45.49 60.20 22.60
N GLN A 70 -46.52 61.04 22.39
CA GLN A 70 -47.30 61.70 23.46
C GLN A 70 -46.39 62.55 24.38
N ALA A 71 -45.59 63.42 23.76
CA ALA A 71 -44.64 64.34 24.41
C ALA A 71 -44.86 65.78 23.87
N PRO A 72 -45.82 66.55 24.43
CA PRO A 72 -46.10 67.90 23.97
C PRO A 72 -44.88 68.81 24.16
N GLY A 73 -44.56 69.61 23.14
CA GLY A 73 -43.40 70.51 23.12
C GLY A 73 -42.09 69.92 22.58
N LEU A 74 -41.99 68.60 22.38
CA LEU A 74 -40.76 67.96 21.89
C LEU A 74 -40.35 68.49 20.50
N ASN A 75 -39.20 69.17 20.43
CA ASN A 75 -38.67 69.75 19.20
C ASN A 75 -38.24 68.66 18.20
N PRO A 76 -38.76 68.63 16.96
CA PRO A 76 -38.45 67.58 15.98
C PRO A 76 -36.96 67.47 15.63
N LEU A 77 -36.23 68.59 15.56
CA LEU A 77 -34.80 68.60 15.22
C LEU A 77 -33.95 67.98 16.34
N ALA A 78 -34.26 68.32 17.60
CA ALA A 78 -33.59 67.73 18.76
C ALA A 78 -33.83 66.22 18.82
N TYR A 79 -35.08 65.78 18.62
CA TYR A 79 -35.42 64.36 18.55
C TYR A 79 -34.65 63.61 17.45
N TRP A 80 -34.64 64.12 16.22
CA TRP A 80 -33.99 63.42 15.10
C TRP A 80 -32.47 63.39 15.22
N LEU A 81 -31.83 64.42 15.81
CA LEU A 81 -30.41 64.38 16.15
C LEU A 81 -30.10 63.30 17.20
N THR A 82 -30.87 63.23 18.30
CA THR A 82 -30.71 62.20 19.33
C THR A 82 -30.95 60.79 18.77
N ALA A 83 -31.96 60.61 17.92
CA ALA A 83 -32.25 59.35 17.25
C ALA A 83 -31.11 58.93 16.30
N GLY A 84 -30.58 59.86 15.50
CA GLY A 84 -29.45 59.60 14.60
C GLY A 84 -28.19 59.14 15.33
N VAL A 85 -27.85 59.78 16.45
CA VAL A 85 -26.70 59.39 17.29
C VAL A 85 -26.90 57.99 17.90
N LEU A 86 -28.09 57.69 18.44
CA LEU A 86 -28.36 56.37 19.05
C LEU A 86 -28.40 55.24 18.02
N VAL A 87 -29.08 55.44 16.88
CA VAL A 87 -29.10 54.46 15.78
C VAL A 87 -27.70 54.26 15.19
N GLY A 88 -26.92 55.33 15.02
CA GLY A 88 -25.53 55.26 14.59
C GLY A 88 -24.64 54.48 15.55
N GLY A 89 -24.75 54.75 16.87
CA GLY A 89 -24.01 54.04 17.92
C GLY A 89 -24.33 52.54 17.99
N VAL A 90 -25.61 52.18 17.96
CA VAL A 90 -26.06 50.76 17.94
C VAL A 90 -25.59 50.06 16.66
N SER A 91 -25.66 50.73 15.51
CA SER A 91 -25.19 50.19 14.23
C SER A 91 -23.67 49.98 14.23
N ALA A 92 -22.90 50.93 14.75
CA ALA A 92 -21.45 50.80 14.89
C ALA A 92 -21.07 49.65 15.84
N ALA A 93 -21.75 49.51 16.98
CA ALA A 93 -21.55 48.40 17.90
C ALA A 93 -21.88 47.03 17.26
N ALA A 94 -22.99 46.93 16.53
CA ALA A 94 -23.37 45.72 15.81
C ALA A 94 -22.35 45.34 14.73
N ILE A 95 -21.85 46.31 13.95
CA ILE A 95 -20.79 46.11 12.94
C ILE A 95 -19.48 45.66 13.61
N LEU A 96 -19.14 46.23 14.76
CA LEU A 96 -17.90 45.90 15.48
C LEU A 96 -17.95 44.49 16.09
N VAL A 97 -19.07 44.12 16.74
CA VAL A 97 -19.33 42.74 17.20
C VAL A 97 -19.32 41.75 16.04
N TRP A 98 -19.97 42.09 14.92
CA TRP A 98 -19.98 41.25 13.71
C TRP A 98 -18.58 41.04 13.13
N ARG A 99 -17.73 42.08 13.11
CA ARG A 99 -16.31 41.96 12.74
C ARG A 99 -15.57 41.02 13.71
N MET A 100 -15.64 41.25 15.01
CA MET A 100 -14.97 40.40 16.01
C MET A 100 -15.37 38.91 15.90
N LEU A 101 -16.66 38.62 15.71
CA LEU A 101 -17.15 37.25 15.51
C LEU A 101 -16.68 36.66 14.16
N ARG A 102 -16.70 37.45 13.09
CA ARG A 102 -16.35 36.98 11.73
C ARG A 102 -14.85 36.80 11.52
N ASP A 103 -14.03 37.60 12.19
CA ASP A 103 -12.58 37.52 12.16
C ASP A 103 -12.05 36.39 13.06
N SER A 104 -12.71 36.15 14.20
CA SER A 104 -12.52 34.94 15.02
C SER A 104 -12.71 33.65 14.20
N GLY A 105 -13.63 33.66 13.23
CA GLY A 105 -13.86 32.55 12.29
C GLY A 105 -12.93 32.51 11.07
N ARG A 106 -12.00 33.46 10.89
CA ARG A 106 -11.19 33.60 9.66
C ARG A 106 -9.68 33.63 9.84
N GLY A 107 -9.16 33.86 11.04
CA GLY A 107 -7.71 33.93 11.29
C GLY A 107 -6.98 32.57 11.36
N ALA A 108 -7.63 31.52 11.87
CA ALA A 108 -6.97 30.25 12.14
C ALA A 108 -6.94 29.33 10.90
N LYS A 109 -5.81 29.33 10.17
CA LYS A 109 -5.43 28.16 9.35
C LYS A 109 -5.50 26.91 10.24
N PRO A 110 -6.26 25.85 9.90
CA PRO A 110 -6.33 24.67 10.74
C PRO A 110 -4.94 24.09 10.97
N ASP A 111 -4.47 24.13 12.21
CA ASP A 111 -3.19 23.56 12.63
C ASP A 111 -3.15 22.08 12.17
N PRO A 112 -2.24 21.69 11.26
CA PRO A 112 -2.18 20.32 10.75
C PRO A 112 -1.92 19.26 11.84
N LEU A 113 -1.58 19.67 13.07
CA LEU A 113 -1.40 18.83 14.25
C LEU A 113 -2.61 18.84 15.21
N ARG A 114 -3.73 19.47 14.82
CA ARG A 114 -5.01 19.54 15.56
C ARG A 114 -6.24 19.08 14.75
N ILE A 115 -6.05 18.57 13.52
CA ILE A 115 -7.14 17.98 12.74
C ILE A 115 -7.74 16.80 13.53
N PRO A 116 -9.08 16.70 13.66
CA PRO A 116 -9.73 15.57 14.32
C PRO A 116 -9.25 14.21 13.77
N GLY A 117 -8.92 13.29 14.67
CA GLY A 117 -8.33 11.99 14.33
C GLY A 117 -6.80 11.89 14.45
N ILE A 118 -6.10 13.01 14.67
CA ILE A 118 -4.65 13.00 14.95
C ILE A 118 -4.39 12.62 16.42
N ALA A 119 -3.41 11.73 16.64
CA ALA A 119 -3.04 11.22 17.94
C ALA A 119 -2.58 12.33 18.93
N THR A 120 -3.11 12.30 20.15
CA THR A 120 -2.69 13.22 21.22
C THR A 120 -1.30 12.84 21.75
N ARG A 121 -0.67 13.72 22.56
CA ARG A 121 0.62 13.40 23.20
C ARG A 121 0.49 12.15 24.09
N THR A 122 -0.65 12.00 24.76
CA THR A 122 -1.01 10.83 25.57
C THR A 122 -1.15 9.55 24.74
N ASP A 123 -1.72 9.62 23.54
CA ASP A 123 -1.86 8.44 22.66
C ASP A 123 -0.51 8.01 22.09
N VAL A 124 0.29 8.96 21.58
CA VAL A 124 1.67 8.70 21.13
C VAL A 124 2.50 8.09 22.26
N THR A 125 2.41 8.66 23.47
CA THR A 125 3.16 8.17 24.64
C THR A 125 2.70 6.78 25.08
N ARG A 126 1.40 6.46 24.97
CA ARG A 126 0.82 5.15 25.31
C ARG A 126 1.12 4.07 24.28
N ALA A 127 1.13 4.40 22.99
CA ALA A 127 1.18 3.43 21.90
C ALA A 127 2.58 3.22 21.28
N ALA A 128 3.37 4.29 21.12
CA ALA A 128 4.57 4.30 20.29
C ALA A 128 5.81 4.91 20.97
N SER A 129 5.79 5.12 22.29
CA SER A 129 6.97 5.58 23.04
C SER A 129 7.98 4.47 23.27
N HIS A 130 9.21 4.87 23.60
CA HIS A 130 10.24 4.02 24.17
C HIS A 130 9.71 3.08 25.28
N LYS A 131 8.92 3.59 26.24
CA LYS A 131 8.38 2.77 27.35
C LYS A 131 7.31 1.76 26.89
N ALA A 132 6.56 2.09 25.83
CA ALA A 132 5.62 1.16 25.21
C ALA A 132 6.33 0.04 24.43
N LEU A 133 7.43 0.38 23.75
CA LEU A 133 8.30 -0.57 23.04
C LEU A 133 9.02 -1.52 24.02
N MET A 134 9.73 -0.99 25.02
CA MET A 134 10.48 -1.79 26.00
C MET A 134 9.58 -2.77 26.78
N LYS A 135 8.30 -2.45 27.00
CA LYS A 135 7.34 -3.37 27.61
C LYS A 135 7.07 -4.65 26.78
N ARG A 136 7.45 -4.67 25.50
CA ARG A 136 7.40 -5.85 24.61
C ARG A 136 8.75 -6.56 24.47
N ALA A 137 9.85 -6.06 25.05
CA ALA A 137 11.22 -6.51 24.76
C ALA A 137 11.40 -8.04 24.76
N THR A 138 11.11 -8.70 25.89
CA THR A 138 11.20 -10.16 26.08
C THR A 138 10.31 -10.98 25.14
N HIS A 139 9.31 -10.36 24.50
CA HIS A 139 8.45 -11.00 23.49
C HIS A 139 8.94 -10.77 22.05
N LEU A 140 9.75 -9.74 21.83
CA LEU A 140 10.30 -9.35 20.53
C LEU A 140 11.68 -10.00 20.28
N ARG A 141 12.53 -10.04 21.31
CA ARG A 141 13.88 -10.64 21.32
C ARG A 141 14.04 -11.55 22.55
N PRO A 142 13.47 -12.77 22.57
CA PRO A 142 13.57 -13.67 23.73
C PRO A 142 15.00 -14.10 24.08
N SER A 143 15.95 -13.99 23.14
CA SER A 143 17.37 -14.30 23.37
C SER A 143 18.09 -13.28 24.27
N LEU A 144 17.61 -12.04 24.35
CA LEU A 144 18.30 -10.96 25.04
C LEU A 144 17.88 -10.84 26.51
N THR A 145 18.86 -10.94 27.41
CA THR A 145 18.67 -10.61 28.83
C THR A 145 18.46 -9.11 29.06
N HIS A 146 19.18 -8.28 28.30
CA HIS A 146 19.15 -6.82 28.37
C HIS A 146 19.03 -6.22 26.96
N ALA A 147 17.80 -6.13 26.45
CA ALA A 147 17.55 -5.52 25.14
C ALA A 147 17.71 -3.99 25.18
N SER A 148 18.34 -3.41 24.16
CA SER A 148 18.25 -1.98 23.87
C SER A 148 16.99 -1.66 23.03
N PRO A 149 16.63 -0.39 22.82
CA PRO A 149 15.51 -0.03 21.95
C PRO A 149 15.71 -0.45 20.48
N GLY A 150 16.95 -0.41 19.98
CA GLY A 150 17.28 -0.78 18.60
C GLY A 150 17.14 -2.28 18.32
N ASP A 151 17.38 -3.12 19.34
CA ASP A 151 17.17 -4.57 19.24
C ASP A 151 15.74 -4.96 18.91
N ILE A 152 14.77 -4.12 19.27
CA ILE A 152 13.35 -4.47 19.30
C ILE A 152 12.46 -3.52 18.48
N GLY A 153 13.00 -2.43 17.94
CA GLY A 153 12.22 -1.50 17.12
C GLY A 153 13.00 -0.39 16.43
N TYR A 154 12.35 0.20 15.43
CA TYR A 154 12.89 1.27 14.58
C TYR A 154 12.34 2.63 15.02
N ARG A 155 13.19 3.64 15.13
CA ARG A 155 12.80 5.02 15.50
C ARG A 155 12.33 5.78 14.26
N ILE A 156 11.02 5.92 14.11
CA ILE A 156 10.39 6.61 12.97
C ILE A 156 10.60 8.13 13.02
N GLY A 157 10.67 8.72 14.23
CA GLY A 157 10.86 10.16 14.39
C GLY A 157 10.38 10.68 15.74
N HIS A 158 9.85 11.91 15.75
CA HIS A 158 9.30 12.56 16.94
C HIS A 158 7.91 13.14 16.67
N SER A 159 7.02 13.06 17.66
CA SER A 159 5.71 13.70 17.64
C SER A 159 5.36 14.26 19.02
N ARG A 160 4.92 15.52 19.08
CA ARG A 160 4.49 16.22 20.30
C ARG A 160 5.48 16.10 21.48
N GLY A 161 6.78 16.20 21.19
CA GLY A 161 7.85 16.09 22.19
C GLY A 161 8.13 14.66 22.70
N THR A 162 7.71 13.64 21.95
CA THR A 162 7.91 12.22 22.29
C THR A 162 8.53 11.48 21.09
N ALA A 163 9.55 10.65 21.33
CA ALA A 163 10.14 9.79 20.29
C ALA A 163 9.16 8.67 19.91
N VAL A 164 8.97 8.47 18.60
CA VAL A 164 8.02 7.53 17.99
C VAL A 164 8.77 6.31 17.47
N TRP A 165 8.39 5.13 17.95
CA TRP A 165 8.99 3.85 17.60
C TRP A 165 7.93 2.89 17.07
N ALA A 166 8.31 2.08 16.08
CA ALA A 166 7.60 0.85 15.70
C ALA A 166 8.42 -0.36 16.14
N SER A 167 7.79 -1.45 16.56
CA SER A 167 8.54 -2.68 16.87
C SER A 167 8.95 -3.43 15.60
N VAL A 168 9.91 -4.35 15.73
CA VAL A 168 10.32 -5.29 14.68
C VAL A 168 9.18 -6.19 14.14
N GLU A 169 8.02 -6.25 14.80
CA GLU A 169 6.83 -6.95 14.30
C GLU A 169 5.86 -6.07 13.48
N ASP A 170 5.96 -4.75 13.60
CA ASP A 170 4.95 -3.82 13.10
C ASP A 170 5.24 -3.47 11.63
N SER A 171 4.35 -3.86 10.72
CA SER A 171 4.52 -3.66 9.28
C SER A 171 4.34 -2.18 8.89
N ILE A 172 5.41 -1.53 8.47
CA ILE A 172 5.42 -0.12 8.02
C ILE A 172 5.11 -0.05 6.52
N LEU A 173 4.28 0.91 6.12
CA LEU A 173 4.07 1.28 4.70
C LEU A 173 4.41 2.76 4.53
N VAL A 174 5.46 3.06 3.77
CA VAL A 174 5.85 4.43 3.43
C VAL A 174 5.28 4.76 2.05
N ILE A 175 4.58 5.89 1.95
CA ILE A 175 4.06 6.43 0.69
C ILE A 175 4.64 7.84 0.52
N GLY A 176 5.33 8.08 -0.59
CA GLY A 176 5.89 9.38 -0.94
C GLY A 176 6.28 9.44 -2.42
N PRO A 177 6.24 10.63 -3.05
CA PRO A 177 6.60 10.78 -4.46
C PRO A 177 8.10 10.53 -4.70
N PRO A 178 8.55 10.35 -5.96
CA PRO A 178 9.96 10.31 -6.30
C PRO A 178 10.73 11.51 -5.74
N ARG A 179 11.96 11.30 -5.28
CA ARG A 179 12.84 12.29 -4.63
C ARG A 179 12.35 12.85 -3.27
N SER A 180 11.30 12.30 -2.66
CA SER A 180 10.84 12.65 -1.28
C SER A 180 11.76 12.22 -0.12
N GLY A 181 13.00 11.80 -0.41
CA GLY A 181 13.94 11.30 0.63
C GLY A 181 13.60 9.93 1.21
N LYS A 182 12.59 9.21 0.69
CA LYS A 182 12.10 7.90 1.20
C LYS A 182 13.21 6.89 1.53
N GLY A 183 14.19 6.76 0.62
CA GLY A 183 15.34 5.88 0.78
C GLY A 183 16.29 6.36 1.88
N ALA A 184 16.78 7.60 1.76
CA ALA A 184 17.77 8.19 2.66
C ALA A 184 17.29 8.32 4.12
N HIS A 185 16.03 8.70 4.35
CA HIS A 185 15.53 8.98 5.70
C HIS A 185 14.89 7.78 6.40
N ILE A 186 14.40 6.77 5.66
CA ILE A 186 13.73 5.61 6.25
C ILE A 186 14.42 4.29 5.88
N VAL A 187 14.58 3.97 4.59
CA VAL A 187 15.04 2.64 4.16
C VAL A 187 16.49 2.37 4.55
N ILE A 188 17.41 3.31 4.27
CA ILE A 188 18.82 3.20 4.61
C ILE A 188 19.02 3.08 6.13
N ASN A 189 18.33 3.92 6.91
CA ASN A 189 18.37 3.85 8.37
C ASN A 189 17.82 2.51 8.89
N ALA A 190 16.72 2.00 8.35
CA ALA A 190 16.18 0.70 8.75
C ALA A 190 17.14 -0.47 8.44
N ILE A 191 17.88 -0.43 7.33
CA ILE A 191 18.91 -1.44 6.99
C ILE A 191 20.09 -1.38 7.98
N LEU A 192 20.53 -0.17 8.36
CA LEU A 192 21.63 0.04 9.30
C LEU A 192 21.24 -0.35 10.74
N ASP A 193 20.04 0.04 11.18
CA ASP A 193 19.50 -0.24 12.51
C ASP A 193 19.02 -1.70 12.68
N ALA A 194 18.97 -2.51 11.61
CA ALA A 194 18.41 -3.86 11.65
C ALA A 194 19.26 -4.84 12.51
N PRO A 195 18.73 -5.37 13.62
CA PRO A 195 19.49 -6.16 14.60
C PRO A 195 19.69 -7.64 14.20
N GLY A 196 19.43 -7.98 12.93
CA GLY A 196 19.37 -9.33 12.39
C GLY A 196 19.56 -9.35 10.87
N PRO A 197 19.22 -10.45 10.17
CA PRO A 197 19.34 -10.52 8.72
C PRO A 197 18.40 -9.53 8.01
N VAL A 198 18.77 -9.13 6.79
CA VAL A 198 18.06 -8.12 6.01
C VAL A 198 17.90 -8.58 4.57
N ILE A 199 16.71 -8.39 4.00
CA ILE A 199 16.51 -8.45 2.55
C ILE A 199 15.94 -7.10 2.12
N THR A 200 16.62 -6.44 1.19
CA THR A 200 16.20 -5.15 0.63
C THR A 200 16.13 -5.20 -0.88
N THR A 201 15.13 -4.54 -1.44
CA THR A 201 14.98 -4.36 -2.89
C THR A 201 15.24 -2.91 -3.26
N SER A 202 15.88 -2.68 -4.41
CA SER A 202 16.01 -1.32 -4.95
C SER A 202 16.10 -1.32 -6.47
N THR A 203 15.60 -0.24 -7.07
CA THR A 203 15.74 0.06 -8.49
C THR A 203 17.05 0.78 -8.84
N ARG A 204 17.86 1.17 -7.83
CA ARG A 204 19.14 1.87 -7.98
C ARG A 204 20.14 1.45 -6.88
N PRO A 205 21.46 1.52 -7.12
CA PRO A 205 22.45 1.03 -6.15
C PRO A 205 22.61 1.86 -4.86
N ASP A 206 21.95 3.02 -4.72
CA ASP A 206 22.05 3.94 -3.57
C ASP A 206 21.99 3.25 -2.19
N ASN A 207 21.02 2.35 -1.99
CA ASN A 207 20.85 1.65 -0.71
C ASN A 207 22.03 0.71 -0.44
N LEU A 208 22.52 0.02 -1.49
CA LEU A 208 23.65 -0.90 -1.44
C LEU A 208 24.94 -0.14 -1.14
N THR A 209 25.31 0.86 -1.94
CA THR A 209 26.57 1.60 -1.78
C THR A 209 26.68 2.30 -0.42
N THR A 210 25.55 2.79 0.12
CA THR A 210 25.52 3.45 1.44
C THR A 210 25.67 2.46 2.60
N THR A 211 25.14 1.24 2.50
CA THR A 211 25.00 0.33 3.66
C THR A 211 25.88 -0.92 3.62
N LEU A 212 26.44 -1.29 2.45
CA LEU A 212 27.29 -2.47 2.22
C LEU A 212 28.36 -2.66 3.31
N ARG A 213 29.24 -1.66 3.51
CA ARG A 213 30.36 -1.72 4.48
C ARG A 213 29.92 -1.73 5.95
N ALA A 214 28.67 -1.38 6.25
CA ALA A 214 28.12 -1.54 7.59
C ALA A 214 27.61 -2.97 7.79
N ARG A 215 26.87 -3.50 6.82
CA ARG A 215 26.31 -4.86 6.87
C ARG A 215 27.36 -5.96 6.77
N GLN A 216 28.43 -5.76 6.00
CA GLN A 216 29.61 -6.66 5.94
C GLN A 216 30.32 -6.85 7.29
N ARG A 217 30.10 -5.97 8.28
CA ARG A 217 30.64 -6.10 9.65
C ARG A 217 29.70 -6.85 10.61
N LEU A 218 28.52 -7.26 10.13
CA LEU A 218 27.49 -7.98 10.91
C LEU A 218 27.24 -9.40 10.40
N GLY A 219 27.50 -9.66 9.11
CA GLY A 219 27.26 -10.94 8.46
C GLY A 219 27.65 -10.92 6.98
N PRO A 220 27.46 -12.04 6.24
CA PRO A 220 27.72 -12.09 4.82
C PRO A 220 26.78 -11.14 4.07
N VAL A 221 27.28 -10.53 2.99
CA VAL A 221 26.46 -9.73 2.09
C VAL A 221 26.37 -10.44 0.75
N ALA A 222 25.17 -10.43 0.17
CA ALA A 222 24.89 -10.95 -1.15
C ALA A 222 24.22 -9.85 -2.01
N VAL A 223 24.55 -9.81 -3.30
CA VAL A 223 23.91 -8.94 -4.27
C VAL A 223 23.40 -9.80 -5.42
N PHE A 224 22.08 -9.79 -5.62
CA PHE A 224 21.44 -10.40 -6.78
C PHE A 224 21.04 -9.28 -7.74
N ASP A 225 21.87 -9.12 -8.77
CA ASP A 225 21.77 -8.06 -9.77
C ASP A 225 21.92 -8.65 -11.18
N PRO A 226 20.92 -9.40 -11.66
CA PRO A 226 20.96 -10.02 -12.99
C PRO A 226 20.88 -9.01 -14.15
N GLN A 227 20.69 -7.72 -13.83
CA GLN A 227 20.70 -6.61 -14.80
C GLN A 227 22.03 -5.84 -14.82
N GLN A 228 22.97 -6.14 -13.89
CA GLN A 228 24.28 -5.48 -13.73
C GLN A 228 24.20 -3.96 -13.49
N LEU A 229 23.18 -3.54 -12.72
CA LEU A 229 22.92 -2.17 -12.28
C LEU A 229 24.00 -1.61 -11.32
N ALA A 230 24.79 -2.47 -10.70
CA ALA A 230 25.85 -2.15 -9.74
C ALA A 230 27.22 -2.70 -10.19
N ALA A 231 27.60 -2.41 -11.43
CA ALA A 231 28.91 -2.77 -12.00
C ALA A 231 30.08 -2.42 -11.05
N GLY A 232 31.01 -3.37 -10.88
CA GLY A 232 32.18 -3.23 -10.01
C GLY A 232 31.97 -3.63 -8.54
N ILE A 233 30.79 -4.10 -8.13
CA ILE A 233 30.57 -4.68 -6.80
C ILE A 233 30.72 -6.21 -6.88
N PRO A 234 31.80 -6.81 -6.31
CA PRO A 234 32.18 -8.21 -6.53
C PRO A 234 31.42 -9.19 -5.61
N VAL A 235 30.10 -9.03 -5.53
CA VAL A 235 29.25 -9.68 -4.50
C VAL A 235 28.08 -10.42 -5.17
N GLY A 236 28.32 -10.95 -6.37
CA GLY A 236 27.32 -11.68 -7.15
C GLY A 236 26.92 -12.99 -6.47
N LEU A 237 25.61 -13.24 -6.37
CA LEU A 237 25.05 -14.46 -5.82
C LEU A 237 24.29 -15.25 -6.91
N ARG A 238 24.51 -16.57 -6.99
CA ARG A 238 23.74 -17.47 -7.86
C ARG A 238 22.63 -18.20 -7.07
N TRP A 239 21.38 -18.11 -7.54
CA TRP A 239 20.22 -18.74 -6.89
C TRP A 239 19.29 -19.40 -7.92
N SER A 240 19.05 -20.72 -7.77
CA SER A 240 18.18 -21.45 -8.71
C SER A 240 16.70 -21.39 -8.31
N PRO A 241 15.78 -21.00 -9.23
CA PRO A 241 14.32 -21.08 -9.00
C PRO A 241 13.82 -22.51 -8.84
N ILE A 242 14.64 -23.53 -9.11
CA ILE A 242 14.31 -24.95 -8.92
C ILE A 242 14.54 -25.40 -7.47
N ARG A 243 15.44 -24.73 -6.72
CA ARG A 243 15.87 -25.12 -5.36
C ARG A 243 14.68 -25.31 -4.41
N GLY A 244 14.49 -26.49 -3.84
CA GLY A 244 13.42 -26.74 -2.86
C GLY A 244 12.07 -27.12 -3.48
N CYS A 245 11.95 -27.17 -4.82
CA CYS A 245 10.74 -27.63 -5.52
C CYS A 245 10.57 -29.17 -5.53
N GLU A 246 11.50 -29.91 -4.92
CA GLU A 246 11.31 -31.31 -4.51
C GLU A 246 10.14 -31.42 -3.51
N ASP A 247 9.91 -30.39 -2.70
CA ASP A 247 8.68 -30.20 -1.91
C ASP A 247 7.56 -29.66 -2.83
N PRO A 248 6.47 -30.42 -3.07
CA PRO A 248 5.37 -29.98 -3.92
C PRO A 248 4.72 -28.67 -3.46
N LEU A 249 4.75 -28.35 -2.16
CA LEU A 249 4.20 -27.09 -1.65
C LEU A 249 5.04 -25.90 -2.12
N THR A 250 6.37 -26.02 -2.13
CA THR A 250 7.29 -25.00 -2.67
C THR A 250 7.04 -24.82 -4.16
N ALA A 251 6.96 -25.92 -4.92
CA ALA A 251 6.69 -25.88 -6.36
C ALA A 251 5.37 -25.17 -6.68
N MET A 252 4.29 -25.45 -5.93
CA MET A 252 2.99 -24.77 -6.06
C MET A 252 3.06 -23.27 -5.75
N ILE A 253 3.74 -22.87 -4.66
CA ILE A 253 3.84 -21.46 -4.26
C ILE A 253 4.67 -20.66 -5.27
N ARG A 254 5.81 -21.21 -5.71
CA ARG A 254 6.70 -20.57 -6.66
C ARG A 254 6.08 -20.45 -8.05
N ALA A 255 5.44 -21.51 -8.55
CA ALA A 255 4.65 -21.46 -9.77
C ALA A 255 3.52 -20.41 -9.70
N ALA A 256 2.87 -20.24 -8.54
CA ALA A 256 1.86 -19.20 -8.35
C ALA A 256 2.46 -17.78 -8.43
N GLY A 257 3.67 -17.58 -7.90
CA GLY A 257 4.41 -16.32 -8.01
C GLY A 257 4.80 -15.98 -9.44
N LEU A 258 5.40 -16.94 -10.16
CA LEU A 258 5.83 -16.79 -11.55
C LEU A 258 4.64 -16.56 -12.50
N ALA A 259 3.58 -17.37 -12.40
CA ALA A 259 2.38 -17.23 -13.20
C ALA A 259 1.70 -15.86 -12.99
N ALA A 260 1.62 -15.36 -11.75
CA ALA A 260 1.07 -14.03 -11.46
C ALA A 260 1.95 -12.87 -11.98
N GLY A 261 3.22 -13.13 -12.30
CA GLY A 261 4.13 -12.18 -12.97
C GLY A 261 3.69 -11.86 -14.40
N THR A 262 3.22 -12.87 -15.14
CA THR A 262 2.79 -12.77 -16.55
C THR A 262 1.75 -11.67 -16.82
N GLY A 263 0.94 -11.32 -15.81
CA GLY A 263 -0.13 -10.34 -15.94
C GLY A 263 -1.37 -10.80 -16.71
N LEU A 264 -1.46 -12.06 -17.14
CA LEU A 264 -2.58 -12.61 -17.92
C LEU A 264 -3.96 -12.31 -17.30
N ALA A 265 -4.10 -12.51 -15.98
CA ALA A 265 -5.35 -12.24 -15.26
C ALA A 265 -5.66 -10.73 -15.04
N ALA A 266 -4.74 -9.82 -15.39
CA ALA A 266 -4.85 -8.39 -15.13
C ALA A 266 -5.03 -7.54 -16.39
N GLY A 267 -4.80 -8.09 -17.59
CA GLY A 267 -4.91 -7.37 -18.86
C GLY A 267 -6.34 -7.10 -19.36
N GLY A 268 -7.36 -7.43 -18.58
CA GLY A 268 -8.77 -7.34 -19.00
C GLY A 268 -9.19 -8.38 -20.06
N VAL A 269 -8.32 -9.35 -20.37
CA VAL A 269 -8.56 -10.40 -21.37
C VAL A 269 -9.57 -11.41 -20.84
N ASP A 270 -10.60 -11.72 -21.63
CA ASP A 270 -11.57 -12.78 -21.30
C ASP A 270 -10.86 -14.12 -21.09
N GLY A 271 -11.15 -14.76 -19.95
CA GLY A 271 -10.49 -16.00 -19.54
C GLY A 271 -9.04 -15.85 -19.05
N GLY A 272 -8.47 -14.64 -18.94
CA GLY A 272 -7.07 -14.43 -18.52
C GLY A 272 -6.70 -15.11 -17.18
N GLY A 273 -7.64 -15.16 -16.22
CA GLY A 273 -7.45 -15.89 -14.95
C GLY A 273 -7.51 -17.43 -15.06
N PHE A 274 -8.15 -17.97 -16.10
CA PHE A 274 -8.12 -19.40 -16.43
C PHE A 274 -6.77 -19.77 -17.08
N TRP A 275 -6.26 -18.93 -17.99
CA TRP A 275 -4.94 -19.13 -18.60
C TRP A 275 -3.80 -18.99 -17.59
N GLU A 276 -3.87 -18.02 -16.67
CA GLU A 276 -2.95 -17.95 -15.52
C GLU A 276 -3.02 -19.22 -14.65
N ALA A 277 -4.21 -19.80 -14.48
CA ALA A 277 -4.37 -21.04 -13.72
C ALA A 277 -3.76 -22.26 -14.41
N LYS A 278 -3.94 -22.43 -15.73
CA LYS A 278 -3.27 -23.48 -16.50
C LYS A 278 -1.75 -23.31 -16.53
N THR A 279 -1.29 -22.07 -16.73
CA THR A 279 0.14 -21.69 -16.66
C THR A 279 0.76 -22.13 -15.33
N ARG A 280 0.07 -21.87 -14.21
CA ARG A 280 0.50 -22.29 -12.87
C ARG A 280 0.59 -23.81 -12.72
N THR A 281 -0.41 -24.55 -13.22
CA THR A 281 -0.43 -26.02 -13.17
C THR A 281 0.69 -26.65 -14.01
N ALA A 282 1.06 -26.05 -15.14
CA ALA A 282 2.22 -26.48 -15.92
C ALA A 282 3.54 -26.16 -15.16
N LEU A 283 3.72 -24.92 -14.72
CA LEU A 283 4.94 -24.48 -14.03
C LEU A 283 5.23 -25.27 -12.74
N GLN A 284 4.23 -25.63 -11.93
CA GLN A 284 4.48 -26.43 -10.72
C GLN A 284 5.01 -27.83 -11.08
N ALA A 285 4.50 -28.45 -12.15
CA ALA A 285 4.94 -29.77 -12.60
C ALA A 285 6.36 -29.70 -13.20
N LEU A 286 6.64 -28.70 -14.04
CA LEU A 286 7.98 -28.48 -14.61
C LEU A 286 9.03 -28.15 -13.53
N LEU A 287 8.71 -27.31 -12.54
CA LEU A 287 9.62 -27.00 -11.43
C LEU A 287 9.92 -28.23 -10.56
N HIS A 288 8.90 -29.05 -10.28
CA HIS A 288 9.03 -30.26 -9.48
C HIS A 288 9.80 -31.36 -10.22
N ALA A 289 9.54 -31.54 -11.51
CA ALA A 289 10.30 -32.42 -12.39
C ALA A 289 11.78 -32.00 -12.46
N ALA A 290 12.06 -30.72 -12.68
CA ALA A 290 13.42 -30.20 -12.74
C ALA A 290 14.18 -30.42 -11.41
N ALA A 291 13.51 -30.27 -10.27
CA ALA A 291 14.12 -30.50 -8.96
C ALA A 291 14.43 -31.99 -8.72
N LEU A 292 13.46 -32.87 -8.98
CA LEU A 292 13.62 -34.32 -8.83
C LEU A 292 14.66 -34.90 -9.78
N GLY A 293 14.68 -34.46 -11.04
CA GLY A 293 15.67 -34.84 -12.05
C GLY A 293 17.02 -34.13 -11.94
N ARG A 294 17.18 -33.19 -10.97
CA ARG A 294 18.35 -32.31 -10.81
C ARG A 294 18.74 -31.55 -12.08
N CYS A 295 17.76 -31.18 -12.89
CA CYS A 295 17.94 -30.48 -14.15
C CYS A 295 18.40 -29.02 -13.91
N PRO A 296 19.31 -28.48 -14.72
CA PRO A 296 19.74 -27.09 -14.60
C PRO A 296 18.65 -26.10 -15.08
N PRO A 297 18.70 -24.81 -14.70
CA PRO A 297 17.68 -23.82 -15.11
C PRO A 297 17.53 -23.63 -16.63
N ILE A 298 18.60 -23.86 -17.40
CA ILE A 298 18.57 -23.86 -18.88
C ILE A 298 17.67 -24.97 -19.44
N GLU A 299 17.57 -26.11 -18.76
CA GLU A 299 16.75 -27.25 -19.17
C GLU A 299 15.27 -27.02 -18.84
N LEU A 300 14.98 -26.47 -17.66
CA LEU A 300 13.64 -25.94 -17.35
C LEU A 300 13.21 -24.88 -18.38
N PHE A 301 14.12 -23.99 -18.79
CA PHE A 301 13.83 -23.00 -19.82
C PHE A 301 13.58 -23.65 -21.19
N ARG A 302 14.34 -24.68 -21.60
CA ARG A 302 14.10 -25.47 -22.83
C ARG A 302 12.67 -26.01 -22.85
N TRP A 303 12.20 -26.61 -21.76
CA TRP A 303 10.81 -27.10 -21.64
C TRP A 303 9.77 -25.97 -21.76
N THR A 304 10.09 -24.73 -21.35
CA THR A 304 9.16 -23.59 -21.53
C THR A 304 9.11 -23.03 -22.95
N LEU A 305 10.08 -23.36 -23.82
CA LEU A 305 10.09 -22.92 -25.22
C LEU A 305 9.41 -23.92 -26.15
N ASP A 306 9.52 -25.22 -25.87
CA ASP A 306 8.96 -26.29 -26.69
C ASP A 306 8.13 -27.28 -25.84
N PRO A 307 6.81 -27.45 -26.13
CA PRO A 307 5.99 -28.49 -25.51
C PRO A 307 6.51 -29.91 -25.75
N THR A 308 7.24 -30.16 -26.84
CA THR A 308 7.78 -31.49 -27.17
C THR A 308 8.85 -31.88 -26.16
N ALA A 309 9.85 -31.01 -25.94
CA ALA A 309 10.86 -31.14 -24.90
C ALA A 309 10.27 -31.35 -23.48
N ALA A 310 9.10 -30.79 -23.18
CA ALA A 310 8.46 -30.94 -21.87
C ALA A 310 7.95 -32.37 -21.57
N HIS A 311 7.97 -33.30 -22.53
CA HIS A 311 7.73 -34.72 -22.24
C HIS A 311 8.83 -35.34 -21.37
N ASP A 312 10.06 -34.81 -21.42
CA ASP A 312 11.15 -35.24 -20.53
C ASP A 312 10.79 -35.01 -19.05
N ALA A 313 10.10 -33.90 -18.75
CA ALA A 313 9.57 -33.61 -17.42
C ALA A 313 8.46 -34.60 -17.00
N VAL A 314 7.61 -35.05 -17.92
CA VAL A 314 6.61 -36.09 -17.65
C VAL A 314 7.31 -37.43 -17.33
N ALA A 315 8.33 -37.80 -18.10
CA ALA A 315 9.09 -39.03 -17.87
C ALA A 315 9.80 -39.02 -16.49
N ILE A 316 10.35 -37.89 -16.05
CA ILE A 316 10.93 -37.73 -14.71
C ILE A 316 9.85 -37.90 -13.62
N LEU A 317 8.67 -37.30 -13.78
CA LEU A 317 7.57 -37.42 -12.82
C LEU A 317 6.95 -38.83 -12.76
N LEU A 318 6.93 -39.59 -13.87
CA LEU A 318 6.47 -40.98 -13.89
C LEU A 318 7.49 -41.96 -13.29
N SER A 319 8.79 -41.69 -13.47
CA SER A 319 9.87 -42.57 -13.01
C SER A 319 10.31 -42.33 -11.56
N THR A 320 9.99 -41.18 -10.97
CA THR A 320 10.45 -40.81 -9.62
C THR A 320 9.40 -41.09 -8.53
N PRO A 321 9.62 -42.01 -7.58
CA PRO A 321 8.64 -42.34 -6.54
C PRO A 321 8.27 -41.20 -5.57
N ALA A 322 9.10 -40.15 -5.51
CA ALA A 322 8.85 -38.94 -4.72
C ALA A 322 7.97 -37.91 -5.44
N ALA A 323 7.57 -38.15 -6.70
CA ALA A 323 6.76 -37.22 -7.47
C ALA A 323 5.34 -37.07 -6.92
N ALA A 324 4.81 -35.85 -6.97
CA ALA A 324 3.45 -35.54 -6.57
C ALA A 324 2.42 -36.28 -7.44
N SER A 325 1.61 -37.13 -6.80
CA SER A 325 0.61 -37.97 -7.45
C SER A 325 -0.33 -37.16 -8.37
N GLY A 326 -0.53 -37.65 -9.60
CA GLY A 326 -1.37 -37.01 -10.62
C GLY A 326 -0.75 -35.81 -11.34
N TRP A 327 0.47 -35.37 -10.99
CA TRP A 327 1.10 -34.22 -11.66
C TRP A 327 1.69 -34.61 -13.03
N ALA A 328 2.18 -35.84 -13.19
CA ALA A 328 2.56 -36.39 -14.49
C ALA A 328 1.37 -36.41 -15.45
N ASP A 329 0.29 -37.09 -15.07
CA ASP A 329 -0.96 -37.19 -15.83
C ASP A 329 -1.53 -35.80 -16.18
N SER A 330 -1.51 -34.87 -15.21
CA SER A 330 -1.99 -33.50 -15.43
C SER A 330 -1.10 -32.68 -16.36
N LEU A 331 0.21 -32.94 -16.43
CA LEU A 331 1.12 -32.29 -17.37
C LEU A 331 0.97 -32.90 -18.77
N GLN A 332 0.96 -34.23 -18.87
CA GLN A 332 0.73 -34.97 -20.10
C GLN A 332 -0.59 -34.56 -20.77
N ALA A 333 -1.69 -34.49 -20.02
CA ALA A 333 -3.00 -34.03 -20.51
C ALA A 333 -3.05 -32.53 -20.90
N MET A 334 -1.99 -31.76 -20.67
CA MET A 334 -1.82 -30.40 -21.23
C MET A 334 -0.91 -30.38 -22.47
N LEU A 335 0.01 -31.33 -22.61
CA LEU A 335 0.85 -31.52 -23.80
C LEU A 335 0.08 -32.20 -24.95
N GLU A 336 -0.78 -33.17 -24.62
CA GLU A 336 -1.67 -33.89 -25.54
C GLU A 336 -2.99 -33.15 -25.85
N ALA A 337 -3.17 -31.94 -25.31
CA ALA A 337 -4.34 -31.10 -25.59
C ALA A 337 -4.37 -30.65 -27.08
N ASP A 338 -5.53 -30.18 -27.56
CA ASP A 338 -5.63 -29.64 -28.92
C ASP A 338 -4.56 -28.55 -29.15
N PRO A 339 -3.85 -28.51 -30.30
CA PRO A 339 -2.66 -27.68 -30.45
C PRO A 339 -2.90 -26.21 -30.10
N ARG A 340 -4.06 -25.66 -30.48
CA ARG A 340 -4.43 -24.27 -30.16
C ARG A 340 -4.57 -24.04 -28.64
N THR A 341 -5.17 -24.98 -27.90
CA THR A 341 -5.23 -24.90 -26.43
C THR A 341 -3.87 -25.13 -25.78
N ARG A 342 -3.09 -26.13 -26.23
CA ARG A 342 -1.72 -26.40 -25.76
C ARG A 342 -0.83 -25.16 -25.92
N ASP A 343 -0.81 -24.58 -27.11
CA ASP A 343 0.01 -23.42 -27.44
C ASP A 343 -0.45 -22.16 -26.66
N SER A 344 -1.76 -22.03 -26.40
CA SER A 344 -2.30 -20.98 -25.51
C SER A 344 -1.85 -21.14 -24.05
N ILE A 345 -1.64 -22.37 -23.57
CA ILE A 345 -1.04 -22.64 -22.26
C ILE A 345 0.46 -22.31 -22.30
N TRP A 346 1.17 -22.76 -23.35
CA TRP A 346 2.61 -22.57 -23.44
C TRP A 346 3.02 -21.10 -23.55
N GLN A 347 2.26 -20.26 -24.25
CA GLN A 347 2.47 -18.80 -24.26
C GLN A 347 2.56 -18.20 -22.84
N GLY A 348 1.74 -18.68 -21.90
CA GLY A 348 1.80 -18.26 -20.50
C GLY A 348 3.02 -18.82 -19.75
N VAL A 349 3.41 -20.07 -20.05
CA VAL A 349 4.59 -20.74 -19.48
C VAL A 349 5.88 -20.07 -19.92
N SER A 350 6.07 -19.81 -21.23
CA SER A 350 7.22 -19.08 -21.76
C SER A 350 7.30 -17.65 -21.21
N LEU A 351 6.16 -16.95 -21.10
CA LEU A 351 6.10 -15.59 -20.55
C LEU A 351 6.46 -15.54 -19.05
N ALA A 352 6.20 -16.60 -18.30
CA ALA A 352 6.52 -16.67 -16.87
C ALA A 352 8.03 -16.76 -16.59
N LEU A 353 8.81 -17.33 -17.53
CA LEU A 353 10.27 -17.50 -17.44
C LEU A 353 11.07 -16.78 -18.54
N SER A 354 10.46 -15.85 -19.29
CA SER A 354 11.11 -15.05 -20.33
C SER A 354 12.33 -14.23 -19.86
N ALA A 355 12.44 -14.02 -18.54
CA ALA A 355 13.64 -13.50 -17.87
C ALA A 355 14.91 -14.28 -18.22
N LEU A 356 14.79 -15.62 -18.34
CA LEU A 356 15.89 -16.54 -18.58
C LEU A 356 16.47 -16.46 -20.00
N ALA A 357 15.84 -15.69 -20.90
CA ALA A 357 16.35 -15.43 -22.24
C ALA A 357 17.57 -14.48 -22.27
N ASP A 358 17.83 -13.71 -21.20
CA ASP A 358 19.07 -12.94 -21.06
C ASP A 358 20.14 -13.85 -20.41
N PRO A 359 21.30 -14.10 -21.06
CA PRO A 359 22.34 -14.97 -20.52
C PRO A 359 22.84 -14.55 -19.12
N ARG A 360 22.77 -13.26 -18.76
CA ARG A 360 23.18 -12.75 -17.45
C ARG A 360 22.18 -13.10 -16.36
N VAL A 361 20.89 -13.14 -16.71
CA VAL A 361 19.84 -13.65 -15.82
C VAL A 361 19.98 -15.17 -15.66
N MET A 362 20.26 -15.89 -16.76
CA MET A 362 20.48 -17.34 -16.73
C MET A 362 21.67 -17.72 -15.84
N ASP A 363 22.81 -17.05 -15.99
CA ASP A 363 24.00 -17.25 -15.14
C ASP A 363 23.70 -16.95 -13.66
N ALA A 364 23.07 -15.81 -13.37
CA ALA A 364 22.67 -15.44 -12.02
C ALA A 364 21.68 -16.41 -11.36
N VAL A 365 21.00 -17.27 -12.14
CA VAL A 365 20.15 -18.34 -11.59
C VAL A 365 20.73 -19.75 -11.69
N SER A 366 21.88 -19.93 -12.32
CA SER A 366 22.51 -21.24 -12.57
C SER A 366 23.78 -21.41 -11.75
N PRO A 367 23.69 -21.67 -10.43
CA PRO A 367 24.86 -21.97 -9.61
C PRO A 367 25.55 -23.25 -10.11
N GLY A 368 26.88 -23.21 -10.20
CA GLY A 368 27.71 -24.40 -10.31
C GLY A 368 27.80 -25.18 -9.00
N ASP A 369 28.52 -26.30 -9.03
CA ASP A 369 28.74 -27.14 -7.86
C ASP A 369 29.43 -26.34 -6.74
N GLY A 370 28.80 -26.30 -5.56
CA GLY A 370 29.28 -25.53 -4.40
C GLY A 370 28.96 -24.02 -4.43
N GLU A 371 28.46 -23.46 -5.53
CA GLU A 371 28.07 -22.04 -5.63
C GLU A 371 26.61 -21.77 -5.21
N GLY A 372 25.84 -22.82 -4.91
CA GLY A 372 24.42 -22.73 -4.60
C GLY A 372 24.16 -22.00 -3.29
N PHE A 373 23.42 -20.89 -3.35
CA PHE A 373 22.97 -20.17 -2.16
C PHE A 373 22.17 -21.05 -1.18
N ASP A 374 22.59 -21.11 0.09
CA ASP A 374 21.72 -21.55 1.17
C ASP A 374 21.10 -20.37 1.94
N PRO A 375 19.77 -20.17 1.86
CA PRO A 375 19.07 -19.20 2.67
C PRO A 375 19.10 -19.48 4.18
N GLU A 376 19.24 -20.73 4.65
CA GLU A 376 19.19 -21.03 6.10
C GLU A 376 20.48 -20.60 6.81
N GLU A 377 21.65 -20.99 6.32
CA GLU A 377 22.96 -20.50 6.80
C GLU A 377 23.07 -18.97 6.66
N PHE A 378 22.64 -18.41 5.53
CA PHE A 378 22.71 -16.96 5.31
C PHE A 378 21.85 -16.17 6.29
N LEU A 379 20.61 -16.62 6.55
CA LEU A 379 19.73 -15.98 7.54
C LEU A 379 20.26 -16.15 8.97
N HIS A 380 20.82 -17.32 9.29
CA HIS A 380 21.42 -17.58 10.60
C HIS A 380 22.60 -16.63 10.86
N SER A 381 23.49 -16.49 9.87
CA SER A 381 24.69 -15.63 9.88
C SER A 381 24.40 -14.13 9.78
N HIS A 382 23.16 -13.69 9.99
CA HIS A 382 22.71 -12.28 9.92
C HIS A 382 22.90 -11.63 8.53
N GLY A 383 22.88 -12.47 7.50
CA GLY A 383 23.15 -12.10 6.12
C GLY A 383 22.27 -10.98 5.58
N THR A 384 22.83 -10.19 4.67
CA THR A 384 22.16 -9.03 4.08
C THR A 384 22.13 -9.14 2.56
N LEU A 385 20.93 -9.35 2.01
CA LEU A 385 20.72 -9.51 0.57
C LEU A 385 20.17 -8.22 -0.05
N TYR A 386 20.86 -7.73 -1.08
CA TYR A 386 20.42 -6.64 -1.93
C TYR A 386 19.91 -7.20 -3.25
N LEU A 387 18.65 -6.95 -3.54
CA LEU A 387 17.96 -7.35 -4.77
C LEU A 387 17.86 -6.13 -5.68
N LEU A 388 18.68 -6.09 -6.74
CA LEU A 388 18.69 -5.01 -7.70
C LEU A 388 17.93 -5.43 -8.95
N ALA A 389 16.81 -4.77 -9.22
CA ALA A 389 16.03 -4.99 -10.42
C ALA A 389 15.20 -3.74 -10.76
N THR A 390 15.23 -3.33 -12.03
CA THR A 390 14.33 -2.31 -12.55
C THR A 390 13.07 -2.96 -13.12
N GLY A 391 11.91 -2.37 -12.84
CA GLY A 391 10.65 -2.69 -13.55
C GLY A 391 10.61 -2.21 -15.01
N ALA A 392 11.67 -1.54 -15.47
CA ALA A 392 11.88 -1.17 -16.87
C ALA A 392 12.66 -2.25 -17.66
N GLY A 393 13.27 -3.23 -16.98
CA GLY A 393 13.86 -4.39 -17.64
C GLY A 393 12.76 -5.27 -18.25
N ALA A 394 12.73 -5.38 -19.57
CA ALA A 394 11.58 -5.84 -20.34
C ALA A 394 11.16 -7.31 -20.15
N ASN A 395 11.95 -8.12 -19.43
CA ASN A 395 11.87 -9.58 -19.46
C ASN A 395 11.31 -10.17 -18.14
N ASN A 396 10.27 -9.60 -17.53
CA ASN A 396 9.60 -10.18 -16.35
C ASN A 396 10.54 -10.53 -15.13
N SER A 397 11.73 -9.91 -15.02
CA SER A 397 12.72 -10.24 -13.98
C SER A 397 12.21 -10.04 -12.55
N ALA A 398 11.20 -9.17 -12.38
CA ALA A 398 10.49 -8.95 -11.12
C ALA A 398 9.81 -10.24 -10.58
N ALA A 399 9.43 -11.18 -11.44
CA ALA A 399 8.88 -12.48 -11.02
C ALA A 399 9.95 -13.40 -10.43
N LEU A 400 11.16 -13.44 -11.01
CA LEU A 400 12.30 -14.16 -10.43
C LEU A 400 12.72 -13.56 -9.09
N VAL A 401 12.84 -12.24 -9.00
CA VAL A 401 13.12 -11.55 -7.72
C VAL A 401 12.05 -11.89 -6.69
N SER A 402 10.77 -11.87 -7.07
CA SER A 402 9.66 -12.26 -6.17
C SER A 402 9.74 -13.72 -5.71
N ALA A 403 10.15 -14.64 -6.57
CA ALA A 403 10.37 -16.04 -6.24
C ALA A 403 11.60 -16.24 -5.33
N PHE A 404 12.65 -15.45 -5.50
CA PHE A 404 13.82 -15.53 -4.63
C PHE A 404 13.53 -15.00 -3.22
N VAL A 405 12.85 -13.86 -3.10
CA VAL A 405 12.43 -13.38 -1.76
C VAL A 405 11.47 -14.38 -1.11
N GLU A 406 10.65 -15.10 -1.89
CA GLU A 406 9.70 -16.12 -1.41
C GLU A 406 10.42 -17.31 -0.77
N ASP A 407 11.44 -17.86 -1.44
CA ASP A 407 12.32 -18.93 -0.93
C ASP A 407 12.94 -18.56 0.43
N LEU A 408 13.44 -17.32 0.54
CA LEU A 408 13.98 -16.76 1.78
C LEU A 408 12.93 -16.56 2.88
N VAL A 409 11.74 -16.07 2.54
CA VAL A 409 10.67 -15.84 3.54
C VAL A 409 10.05 -17.15 4.03
N GLU A 410 9.93 -18.16 3.18
CA GLU A 410 9.50 -19.49 3.61
C GLU A 410 10.60 -20.20 4.41
N THR A 411 11.89 -20.05 4.04
CA THR A 411 13.00 -20.57 4.86
C THR A 411 13.04 -19.90 6.24
N ALA A 412 12.99 -18.56 6.32
CA ALA A 412 12.88 -17.81 7.57
C ALA A 412 11.68 -18.24 8.42
N ARG A 413 10.55 -18.58 7.78
CA ARG A 413 9.34 -19.09 8.45
C ARG A 413 9.50 -20.54 8.94
N ARG A 414 10.24 -21.39 8.22
CA ARG A 414 10.58 -22.77 8.62
C ARG A 414 11.55 -22.76 9.81
N MET A 415 12.59 -21.93 9.76
CA MET A 415 13.50 -21.65 10.89
C MET A 415 12.70 -21.17 12.12
N ALA A 416 11.94 -20.08 11.97
CA ALA A 416 11.13 -19.51 13.05
C ALA A 416 10.14 -20.51 13.67
N ALA A 417 9.63 -21.48 12.92
CA ALA A 417 8.73 -22.51 13.45
C ALA A 417 9.44 -23.56 14.33
N ARG A 418 10.76 -23.72 14.20
CA ARG A 418 11.62 -24.56 15.06
C ARG A 418 12.19 -23.78 16.26
N SER A 419 12.43 -22.48 16.09
CA SER A 419 13.01 -21.59 17.10
C SER A 419 12.12 -21.35 18.33
N ALA A 420 12.75 -20.95 19.44
CA ALA A 420 12.09 -20.65 20.70
C ALA A 420 10.96 -19.60 20.55
N GLY A 421 9.82 -19.85 21.19
CA GLY A 421 8.63 -18.99 21.08
C GLY A 421 7.96 -18.97 19.69
N ALA A 422 8.40 -19.83 18.76
CA ALA A 422 8.01 -19.83 17.34
C ALA A 422 8.33 -18.51 16.61
N ARG A 423 9.54 -17.96 16.82
CA ARG A 423 10.03 -16.69 16.27
C ARG A 423 11.45 -16.81 15.72
N LEU A 424 11.74 -16.12 14.62
CA LEU A 424 13.13 -15.85 14.23
C LEU A 424 13.69 -14.78 15.19
N ASP A 425 14.79 -15.11 15.87
CA ASP A 425 15.57 -14.19 16.69
C ASP A 425 17.06 -14.44 16.39
N PRO A 426 17.79 -13.49 15.77
CA PRO A 426 17.34 -12.15 15.38
C PRO A 426 16.22 -12.08 14.33
N PRO A 427 15.38 -11.03 14.34
CA PRO A 427 14.29 -10.85 13.38
C PRO A 427 14.80 -10.47 11.98
N LEU A 428 14.18 -11.03 10.94
CA LEU A 428 14.43 -10.68 9.54
C LEU A 428 13.72 -9.39 9.14
N LEU A 429 14.47 -8.39 8.67
CA LEU A 429 13.90 -7.18 8.05
C LEU A 429 13.66 -7.39 6.55
N LEU A 430 12.43 -7.10 6.10
CA LEU A 430 12.07 -7.01 4.68
C LEU A 430 11.96 -5.53 4.26
N ALA A 431 13.10 -4.92 3.94
CA ALA A 431 13.21 -3.51 3.52
C ALA A 431 12.91 -3.35 2.02
N LEU A 432 11.67 -3.67 1.63
CA LEU A 432 11.25 -3.77 0.24
C LEU A 432 10.89 -2.40 -0.37
N ASP A 433 11.88 -1.63 -0.83
CA ASP A 433 11.59 -0.42 -1.59
C ASP A 433 10.97 -0.78 -2.95
N GLU A 434 10.03 0.06 -3.38
CA GLU A 434 9.28 -0.06 -4.65
C GLU A 434 8.55 -1.41 -4.83
N ILE A 435 8.04 -1.99 -3.73
CA ILE A 435 7.19 -3.21 -3.69
C ILE A 435 5.95 -3.19 -4.61
N GLY A 436 5.53 -2.01 -5.11
CA GLY A 436 4.51 -1.90 -6.16
C GLY A 436 4.99 -2.37 -7.54
N ASN A 437 6.30 -2.32 -7.78
CA ASN A 437 6.99 -2.70 -9.02
C ASN A 437 7.30 -4.21 -9.07
N LEU A 438 7.47 -4.85 -7.90
CA LEU A 438 7.74 -6.28 -7.72
C LEU A 438 6.49 -7.17 -7.89
N GLY A 439 5.66 -6.84 -8.88
CA GLY A 439 4.56 -7.67 -9.36
C GLY A 439 3.36 -7.83 -8.41
N ARG A 440 2.36 -8.57 -8.92
CA ARG A 440 1.07 -8.79 -8.25
C ARG A 440 1.09 -9.90 -7.20
N CYS A 441 2.27 -10.46 -6.89
CA CYS A 441 2.47 -11.54 -5.91
C CYS A 441 1.99 -11.16 -4.49
N GLN A 442 1.86 -9.85 -4.19
CA GLN A 442 1.44 -9.24 -2.92
C GLN A 442 0.36 -9.97 -2.07
N ARG A 443 -0.51 -10.80 -2.66
CA ARG A 443 -1.52 -11.60 -1.95
C ARG A 443 -0.96 -12.78 -1.15
N SER A 444 0.16 -13.40 -1.56
CA SER A 444 0.88 -14.42 -0.76
C SER A 444 1.71 -13.72 0.34
N TRP A 445 2.54 -12.77 -0.09
CA TRP A 445 3.36 -11.86 0.71
C TRP A 445 2.65 -11.27 1.94
N ARG A 446 1.52 -10.57 1.74
CA ARG A 446 0.73 -10.00 2.83
C ARG A 446 0.18 -11.05 3.79
N ARG A 447 0.01 -12.32 3.37
CA ARG A 447 -0.39 -13.43 4.24
C ARG A 447 0.80 -14.04 4.98
N ALA A 448 1.98 -14.12 4.36
CA ALA A 448 3.20 -14.63 4.99
C ALA A 448 3.66 -13.68 6.11
N ALA A 449 3.96 -12.42 5.79
CA ALA A 449 4.39 -11.41 6.76
C ALA A 449 3.38 -11.22 7.91
N ALA A 450 2.07 -11.19 7.60
CA ALA A 450 1.03 -11.10 8.62
C ALA A 450 0.74 -12.42 9.36
N ARG A 451 1.32 -13.56 9.00
CA ARG A 451 1.22 -14.81 9.77
C ARG A 451 2.35 -14.95 10.78
N VAL A 452 3.58 -14.56 10.41
CA VAL A 452 4.74 -14.51 11.31
C VAL A 452 4.40 -13.68 12.57
N SER A 453 3.79 -12.49 12.41
CA SER A 453 3.42 -11.61 13.53
C SER A 453 2.07 -11.90 14.22
N ARG A 454 1.31 -12.94 13.81
CA ARG A 454 -0.05 -13.19 14.34
C ARG A 454 -0.24 -14.49 15.11
N ARG A 455 0.63 -15.50 14.98
CA ARG A 455 0.41 -16.82 15.61
C ARG A 455 0.26 -16.75 17.13
N CYS A 456 0.92 -15.80 17.81
CA CYS A 456 0.82 -15.61 19.27
C CYS A 456 -0.54 -15.09 19.78
N ARG A 457 -1.37 -14.41 18.96
CA ARG A 457 -2.55 -13.69 19.51
C ARG A 457 -3.65 -14.62 20.03
N CYS A 458 -3.79 -15.85 19.53
CA CYS A 458 -4.74 -16.83 20.08
C CYS A 458 -4.45 -17.18 21.54
N CYS A 459 -3.18 -17.44 21.90
CA CYS A 459 -2.81 -17.83 23.27
C CYS A 459 -3.02 -16.68 24.29
N SER A 460 -2.84 -15.42 23.86
CA SER A 460 -3.18 -14.25 24.69
C SER A 460 -4.69 -14.07 24.94
N ARG A 461 -5.57 -14.59 24.05
CA ARG A 461 -7.03 -14.44 24.16
C ARG A 461 -7.67 -15.45 25.11
N SER A 462 -7.12 -16.65 25.26
CA SER A 462 -7.59 -17.63 26.26
C SER A 462 -7.30 -17.13 27.68
N ARG A 463 -6.06 -16.74 27.99
CA ARG A 463 -5.70 -16.19 29.32
C ARG A 463 -6.50 -14.93 29.71
N ARG A 464 -6.91 -14.09 28.75
CA ARG A 464 -7.79 -12.93 29.03
C ARG A 464 -9.28 -13.29 29.22
N ARG A 465 -9.76 -14.44 28.74
CA ARG A 465 -11.13 -14.91 29.06
C ARG A 465 -11.20 -15.54 30.45
N ALA A 466 -10.13 -16.16 30.93
CA ALA A 466 -10.07 -16.76 32.27
C ALA A 466 -10.07 -15.74 33.43
N LEU A 467 -9.74 -14.46 33.17
CA LEU A 467 -9.59 -13.41 34.20
C LEU A 467 -10.73 -12.38 34.24
N ASN A 468 -11.71 -12.47 33.34
CA ASN A 468 -12.85 -11.55 33.26
C ASN A 468 -14.18 -12.19 33.69
N GLY A 469 -14.14 -13.36 34.33
CA GLY A 469 -15.32 -14.13 34.76
C GLY A 469 -15.96 -13.66 36.07
N ALA A 470 -15.90 -12.37 36.42
CA ALA A 470 -16.38 -11.85 37.70
C ALA A 470 -16.79 -10.35 37.61
N THR A 471 -17.95 -10.07 37.01
CA THR A 471 -18.64 -8.77 37.21
C THR A 471 -20.14 -8.96 37.05
N MET A 472 -20.91 -8.58 38.07
CA MET A 472 -22.36 -8.75 38.15
C MET A 472 -23.01 -7.37 38.31
N GLN A 473 -23.78 -6.95 37.31
CA GLN A 473 -24.65 -5.76 37.31
C GLN A 473 -25.89 -6.14 36.49
N LEU A 474 -27.06 -6.34 37.11
CA LEU A 474 -27.98 -5.31 37.61
C LEU A 474 -28.51 -4.43 36.47
N ALA A 475 -29.71 -4.78 35.98
CA ALA A 475 -30.49 -3.99 35.04
C ALA A 475 -31.66 -3.30 35.77
N PRO A 476 -31.98 -2.03 35.46
CA PRO A 476 -33.14 -1.34 36.02
C PRO A 476 -34.45 -1.76 35.32
N SER A 477 -35.56 -1.55 36.02
CA SER A 477 -36.92 -1.95 35.62
C SER A 477 -37.59 -1.03 34.60
N GLY A 478 -38.37 -1.61 33.67
CA GLY A 478 -39.26 -0.88 32.76
C GLY A 478 -40.49 -1.73 32.40
N THR A 479 -41.65 -1.40 32.95
CA THR A 479 -42.89 -2.18 32.92
C THR A 479 -43.59 -2.17 31.54
N HIS A 480 -44.07 -3.33 31.07
CA HIS A 480 -45.52 -3.62 31.04
C HIS A 480 -45.92 -5.08 30.69
N ARG A 481 -47.20 -5.38 30.98
CA ARG A 481 -48.01 -6.56 30.60
C ARG A 481 -47.87 -6.94 29.11
N SER A 482 -48.08 -8.18 28.64
CA SER A 482 -48.38 -9.52 29.22
C SER A 482 -48.29 -10.58 28.08
N SER A 483 -48.55 -11.88 28.20
CA SER A 483 -49.09 -12.77 29.24
C SER A 483 -48.64 -14.23 29.00
N ARG A 484 -48.62 -15.07 30.05
CA ARG A 484 -48.72 -16.56 30.05
C ARG A 484 -47.70 -17.39 29.22
N SER A 485 -47.31 -18.62 29.59
CA SER A 485 -47.13 -19.32 30.89
C SER A 485 -46.65 -20.76 30.59
N PHE A 486 -45.57 -21.23 31.23
CA PHE A 486 -45.04 -22.62 31.13
C PHE A 486 -44.57 -23.04 29.70
N SER A 487 -43.74 -24.08 29.51
CA SER A 487 -42.98 -24.91 30.46
C SER A 487 -41.53 -25.13 29.99
N ALA A 488 -40.68 -25.72 30.83
CA ALA A 488 -39.26 -25.92 30.54
C ALA A 488 -38.96 -27.26 29.83
N ALA A 489 -37.93 -27.26 28.95
CA ALA A 489 -37.10 -28.44 28.68
C ALA A 489 -35.71 -28.06 28.12
N HIS A 490 -34.69 -28.72 28.65
CA HIS A 490 -33.29 -28.80 28.22
C HIS A 490 -32.92 -30.32 28.31
N PRO A 491 -31.75 -30.81 27.88
CA PRO A 491 -31.09 -30.59 26.58
C PRO A 491 -30.40 -31.87 26.01
N THR A 492 -30.22 -32.01 24.69
CA THR A 492 -29.32 -33.03 24.06
C THR A 492 -28.88 -32.52 22.68
N ARG A 493 -27.60 -32.52 22.23
CA ARG A 493 -26.63 -33.63 21.98
C ARG A 493 -27.21 -34.71 21.05
N ALA A 494 -26.61 -35.11 19.92
CA ALA A 494 -25.28 -34.83 19.36
C ALA A 494 -25.16 -35.21 17.86
N THR A 495 -23.97 -34.98 17.28
CA THR A 495 -23.33 -35.75 16.17
C THR A 495 -24.12 -36.08 14.90
N CYS A 496 -23.84 -35.30 13.84
CA CYS A 496 -23.22 -35.75 12.58
C CYS A 496 -23.30 -37.25 12.20
N ARG A 497 -23.86 -37.54 11.02
CA ARG A 497 -23.31 -38.56 10.11
C ARG A 497 -23.54 -38.20 8.65
N THR A 498 -22.63 -38.65 7.78
CA THR A 498 -22.66 -38.47 6.33
C THR A 498 -23.46 -39.57 5.63
N SER A 499 -23.96 -39.31 4.43
CA SER A 499 -24.33 -40.34 3.46
C SER A 499 -23.93 -39.93 2.04
N ARG A 500 -23.36 -40.88 1.29
CA ARG A 500 -23.28 -40.84 -0.18
C ARG A 500 -24.50 -41.58 -0.74
N ARG A 501 -24.99 -41.20 -1.91
CA ARG A 501 -25.63 -42.11 -2.88
C ARG A 501 -25.34 -41.66 -4.31
N SER A 502 -25.44 -42.60 -5.25
CA SER A 502 -24.97 -42.46 -6.63
C SER A 502 -25.83 -43.35 -7.56
N SER A 503 -26.53 -42.74 -8.51
CA SER A 503 -27.13 -43.34 -9.73
C SER A 503 -28.08 -42.33 -10.40
N ALA A 504 -28.49 -42.44 -11.67
CA ALA A 504 -27.78 -42.69 -12.94
C ALA A 504 -28.81 -42.58 -14.11
N SER A 505 -28.42 -41.92 -15.21
CA SER A 505 -28.93 -42.04 -16.60
C SER A 505 -30.46 -42.11 -16.94
N ALA A 506 -30.94 -41.19 -17.79
CA ALA A 506 -31.96 -41.40 -18.85
C ALA A 506 -32.10 -40.14 -19.75
N MET A 507 -32.76 -40.18 -20.92
CA MET A 507 -32.56 -39.18 -22.00
C MET A 507 -33.79 -38.85 -22.91
N LYS A 508 -34.03 -37.53 -23.15
CA LYS A 508 -34.82 -36.90 -24.26
C LYS A 508 -36.33 -37.23 -24.38
N PRO A 509 -37.12 -36.58 -25.27
CA PRO A 509 -36.94 -35.34 -26.07
C PRO A 509 -37.80 -34.18 -25.43
N PRO A 510 -38.52 -33.26 -26.12
CA PRO A 510 -38.44 -32.60 -27.44
C PRO A 510 -38.13 -31.07 -27.27
N THR A 511 -38.51 -30.01 -28.02
CA THR A 511 -39.39 -29.78 -29.20
C THR A 511 -38.81 -28.68 -30.14
N ARG A 512 -39.54 -27.61 -30.55
CA ARG A 512 -39.13 -26.60 -31.56
C ARG A 512 -39.91 -25.27 -31.51
N GLN A 513 -39.20 -24.16 -31.81
CA GLN A 513 -39.56 -23.01 -32.67
C GLN A 513 -38.26 -22.16 -32.79
N ARG A 514 -37.67 -21.76 -33.94
CA ARG A 514 -38.12 -20.93 -35.10
C ARG A 514 -38.72 -19.58 -34.66
N SER A 515 -38.33 -18.41 -35.19
CA SER A 515 -37.77 -18.06 -36.52
C SER A 515 -36.96 -16.72 -36.49
N VAL A 516 -35.79 -16.62 -37.17
CA VAL A 516 -35.52 -15.95 -38.48
C VAL A 516 -35.11 -14.46 -38.45
N ILE A 517 -33.85 -14.22 -38.85
CA ILE A 517 -33.26 -13.17 -39.72
C ILE A 517 -33.91 -11.77 -39.77
N ALA A 518 -33.11 -10.74 -39.46
CA ALA A 518 -33.12 -9.45 -40.17
C ALA A 518 -31.73 -8.78 -40.12
N ALA A 519 -31.31 -8.14 -41.21
CA ALA A 519 -30.12 -7.28 -41.27
C ALA A 519 -30.33 -6.12 -42.25
N PRO A 520 -29.94 -4.90 -41.86
CA PRO A 520 -29.41 -3.90 -42.79
C PRO A 520 -28.18 -3.16 -42.19
N VAL A 521 -27.27 -2.46 -42.87
CA VAL A 521 -26.83 -2.18 -44.25
C VAL A 521 -25.69 -1.13 -44.08
N HIS A 522 -24.80 -0.93 -45.07
CA HIS A 522 -23.76 0.11 -45.02
C HIS A 522 -24.28 1.55 -44.79
N ARG A 523 -23.42 2.40 -44.21
CA ARG A 523 -23.14 3.74 -44.80
C ARG A 523 -21.66 4.11 -44.68
N ASN A 524 -21.22 5.03 -45.53
CA ASN A 524 -19.81 5.21 -45.89
C ASN A 524 -19.42 6.70 -45.98
N ALA A 525 -18.13 6.98 -45.77
CA ALA A 525 -17.37 8.19 -46.16
C ALA A 525 -17.81 9.61 -45.74
N ARG A 526 -16.86 10.35 -45.12
CA ARG A 526 -16.37 11.73 -45.44
C ARG A 526 -15.46 12.21 -44.28
N SER A 527 -14.14 12.43 -44.45
CA SER A 527 -13.44 13.59 -45.09
C SER A 527 -13.53 14.90 -44.29
N ALA A 528 -12.49 15.72 -44.08
CA ALA A 528 -11.04 15.65 -44.37
C ALA A 528 -10.34 16.86 -43.68
N VAL A 529 -9.11 17.24 -44.09
CA VAL A 529 -8.40 18.51 -43.78
C VAL A 529 -7.93 18.62 -42.30
N SER A 530 -6.67 18.42 -41.91
CA SER A 530 -5.36 18.92 -42.39
C SER A 530 -5.06 20.41 -42.09
N ARG A 531 -3.96 20.65 -41.35
CA ARG A 531 -3.17 21.90 -41.35
C ARG A 531 -1.77 21.60 -40.81
N SER A 532 -0.76 22.18 -41.44
CA SER A 532 0.66 22.05 -41.11
C SER A 532 1.31 23.44 -41.13
N CYS A 533 2.62 23.50 -40.83
CA CYS A 533 3.46 24.71 -40.82
C CYS A 533 3.18 25.71 -39.68
N ARG A 534 4.18 26.39 -39.11
CA ARG A 534 5.66 26.34 -39.29
C ARG A 534 6.37 26.82 -38.00
N PRO A 535 7.64 26.46 -37.76
CA PRO A 535 8.45 27.01 -36.65
C PRO A 535 9.25 28.26 -37.06
N THR A 536 9.76 29.00 -36.09
CA THR A 536 10.67 30.14 -36.27
C THR A 536 12.08 29.88 -35.74
N ARG A 537 13.08 30.00 -36.63
CA ARG A 537 14.51 30.29 -36.31
C ARG A 537 14.66 31.81 -36.04
N SER A 538 15.79 32.45 -35.71
CA SER A 538 17.24 32.11 -35.74
C SER A 538 17.98 33.06 -34.76
N ALA A 539 19.05 32.67 -34.04
CA ALA A 539 20.50 32.80 -34.38
C ALA A 539 21.05 34.26 -34.37
N PRO A 540 22.38 34.55 -34.48
CA PRO A 540 23.60 33.71 -34.52
C PRO A 540 24.49 33.97 -33.26
N SER A 541 25.84 34.08 -33.17
CA SER A 541 27.03 33.95 -34.06
C SER A 541 28.33 33.73 -33.22
N HIS A 542 29.48 33.49 -33.90
CA HIS A 542 30.89 33.59 -33.46
C HIS A 542 31.49 32.57 -32.46
N SER A 543 32.74 32.10 -32.60
CA SER A 543 33.58 31.81 -33.78
C SER A 543 34.79 30.94 -33.39
N ALA A 544 35.36 30.19 -34.34
CA ALA A 544 36.55 29.31 -34.20
C ALA A 544 37.88 30.10 -34.44
N PRO A 545 39.10 29.51 -34.67
CA PRO A 545 39.51 28.10 -34.77
C PRO A 545 40.92 27.74 -34.18
N ALA A 546 41.42 26.51 -34.48
CA ALA A 546 42.78 26.19 -35.00
C ALA A 546 43.58 25.05 -34.31
N SER A 547 44.54 24.51 -35.10
CA SER A 547 45.51 23.40 -34.91
C SER A 547 44.96 21.99 -34.55
N SER A 548 45.28 20.86 -35.20
CA SER A 548 46.28 20.40 -36.19
C SER A 548 47.62 19.85 -35.67
N CYS A 549 47.79 18.51 -35.74
CA CYS A 549 49.08 17.83 -35.97
C CYS A 549 48.84 16.40 -36.53
N SER A 550 49.88 15.73 -37.03
CA SER A 550 49.76 14.53 -37.89
C SER A 550 50.90 13.51 -37.71
N ALA A 551 50.90 12.46 -38.57
CA ALA A 551 51.97 11.50 -38.86
C ALA A 551 52.10 10.20 -38.00
N ARG A 552 52.97 9.29 -38.46
CA ARG A 552 53.12 7.88 -38.05
C ARG A 552 54.55 7.59 -37.44
N PRO A 553 55.28 6.46 -37.66
CA PRO A 553 55.48 5.46 -36.58
C PRO A 553 56.92 4.96 -36.32
N HIS A 554 57.12 4.16 -35.25
CA HIS A 554 58.26 3.24 -34.99
C HIS A 554 59.67 3.87 -34.82
N PRO A 555 60.77 3.14 -34.46
CA PRO A 555 60.93 1.74 -33.95
C PRO A 555 61.80 1.61 -32.65
N SER A 556 62.17 0.36 -32.28
CA SER A 556 63.42 -0.07 -31.57
C SER A 556 63.66 0.34 -30.09
N SER A 557 64.42 -0.40 -29.26
CA SER A 557 64.93 -1.80 -29.30
C SER A 557 65.65 -2.19 -27.99
N HIS A 558 65.68 -3.48 -27.61
CA HIS A 558 66.84 -4.13 -26.95
C HIS A 558 66.77 -5.67 -27.12
N ALA A 559 67.92 -6.34 -27.24
CA ALA A 559 68.08 -7.82 -27.28
C ALA A 559 68.43 -8.36 -25.86
N CYS A 560 68.58 -9.66 -25.53
CA CYS A 560 69.00 -10.92 -26.18
C CYS A 560 68.43 -12.14 -25.40
N ALA A 561 68.46 -13.44 -25.80
CA ALA A 561 68.77 -14.13 -27.06
C ALA A 561 68.21 -15.60 -27.06
N CYS A 562 69.08 -16.61 -27.22
CA CYS A 562 68.82 -18.04 -27.50
C CYS A 562 68.37 -18.92 -26.30
N GLY A 563 67.65 -20.02 -26.59
CA GLY A 563 67.51 -21.20 -25.71
C GLY A 563 68.54 -22.31 -26.05
N PRO A 564 68.24 -23.63 -25.96
CA PRO A 564 66.96 -24.29 -25.68
C PRO A 564 67.07 -25.52 -24.72
N SER A 565 66.11 -26.47 -24.82
CA SER A 565 66.15 -27.89 -24.38
C SER A 565 65.59 -28.26 -22.99
N ALA A 566 64.84 -29.37 -22.98
CA ALA A 566 64.42 -30.18 -21.82
C ALA A 566 65.44 -31.34 -21.60
N PRO A 567 65.35 -32.26 -20.60
CA PRO A 567 64.13 -32.93 -20.11
C PRO A 567 64.04 -33.22 -18.59
N THR A 568 62.96 -33.89 -18.19
CA THR A 568 62.78 -34.69 -16.95
C THR A 568 63.63 -36.01 -17.04
N PRO A 569 63.73 -36.94 -16.03
CA PRO A 569 62.83 -37.16 -14.88
C PRO A 569 63.50 -37.65 -13.54
N LYS A 570 62.62 -38.12 -12.62
CA LYS A 570 62.80 -39.13 -11.53
C LYS A 570 62.91 -38.69 -10.05
N SER A 571 61.93 -39.21 -9.30
CA SER A 571 61.99 -39.79 -7.93
C SER A 571 62.64 -39.01 -6.77
N SER A 572 61.79 -38.56 -5.86
CA SER A 572 61.68 -39.17 -4.52
C SER A 572 60.19 -39.23 -4.13
#